data_AF-A0A8C2RVQ5-F1
#
_entry.id   AF-A0A8C2RVQ5-F1
#
_cell.length_a   1.000
_cell.length_b   1.000
_cell.length_c   1.000
_cell.angle_alpha   90.00
_cell.angle_beta   90.00
_cell.angle_gamma   90.00
#
_symmetry.space_group_name_H-M   'P 1'
#
loop_
_entity.id
_entity.type
_entity.pdbx_description
1 polymer ?
#
loop_
_entity_poly.entity_id
_entity_poly.type
_entity_poly.pdbx_seq_one_letter_code
_entity_poly.pdbx_strand_id
1 'polypeptide(L)'
;MTPGSKSQQPLEDIKALSWNRQVQHILSSAHPSGKAVVWDLRKNEPIIKVSDHSNRMHCSGLAWHPDVATQLVLCSEDDHLPVIQLWDLRFASSPLKVLESHSRGILSVSWSQADAELLLSSAKDNQILCWNLGSSEVVYKLPTLSSWCFDVQWCPRDPLVFSAASFDGWINLYSVMGRSWEVQQMRQADKV
;
A
#
# COMPACT_ATOMS: atom_id res chain seq x y z
N MET A 1 -5.37 28.45 3.66
CA MET A 1 -5.84 27.75 2.45
C MET A 1 -7.35 27.73 2.49
N THR A 2 -8.02 28.43 1.58
CA THR A 2 -9.47 28.28 1.38
C THR A 2 -9.70 26.95 0.68
N PRO A 3 -10.65 26.10 1.12
CA PRO A 3 -11.02 24.91 0.38
C PRO A 3 -11.38 25.30 -1.05
N GLY A 4 -10.85 24.57 -2.05
CA GLY A 4 -11.21 24.76 -3.45
C GLY A 4 -12.71 24.58 -3.68
N SER A 5 -13.19 24.96 -4.87
CA SER A 5 -14.57 24.69 -5.27
C SER A 5 -14.85 23.18 -5.21
N LYS A 6 -16.04 22.79 -4.74
CA LYS A 6 -16.45 21.38 -4.68
C LYS A 6 -16.38 20.77 -6.09
N SER A 7 -15.74 19.61 -6.20
CA SER A 7 -15.69 18.83 -7.44
C SER A 7 -17.10 18.50 -7.93
N GLN A 8 -17.33 18.64 -9.25
CA GLN A 8 -18.59 18.27 -9.92
C GLN A 8 -18.68 16.77 -10.21
N GLN A 9 -17.63 16.00 -9.94
CA GLN A 9 -17.64 14.55 -10.13
C GLN A 9 -18.48 13.87 -9.04
N PRO A 10 -19.14 12.74 -9.34
CA PRO A 10 -19.88 11.98 -8.33
C PRO A 10 -18.98 11.67 -7.14
N LEU A 11 -19.55 11.76 -5.95
CA LEU A 11 -18.88 11.50 -4.68
C LEU A 11 -18.54 10.01 -4.59
N GLU A 12 -17.47 9.58 -5.25
CA GLU A 12 -16.84 8.30 -4.97
C GLU A 12 -16.02 8.44 -3.69
N ASP A 13 -16.21 7.50 -2.77
CA ASP A 13 -15.41 7.43 -1.56
C ASP A 13 -13.91 7.36 -1.90
N ILE A 14 -13.07 7.91 -1.04
CA ILE A 14 -11.62 7.80 -1.17
C ILE A 14 -11.17 6.64 -0.29
N LYS A 15 -10.53 5.63 -0.90
CA LYS A 15 -10.05 4.44 -0.19
C LYS A 15 -8.67 4.63 0.40
N ALA A 16 -7.79 5.28 -0.35
CA ALA A 16 -6.42 5.51 0.10
C ALA A 16 -5.94 6.90 -0.31
N LEU A 17 -5.05 7.45 0.52
CA LEU A 17 -4.36 8.71 0.29
C LEU A 17 -2.86 8.47 0.52
N SER A 18 -2.02 9.09 -0.28
CA SER A 18 -0.57 8.99 -0.11
C SER A 18 0.12 10.24 -0.60
N TRP A 19 1.05 10.74 0.20
CA TRP A 19 1.87 11.91 -0.15
C TRP A 19 3.08 11.50 -0.96
N ASN A 20 3.39 12.30 -1.98
CA ASN A 20 4.64 12.14 -2.70
C ASN A 20 5.82 12.40 -1.76
N ARG A 21 6.82 11.52 -1.80
CA ARG A 21 7.95 11.54 -0.87
C ARG A 21 9.04 12.54 -1.26
N GLN A 22 9.12 12.88 -2.55
CA GLN A 22 10.09 13.81 -3.11
C GLN A 22 9.51 15.22 -3.25
N VAL A 23 8.19 15.35 -3.44
CA VAL A 23 7.52 16.61 -3.73
C VAL A 23 6.37 16.85 -2.75
N GLN A 24 6.63 17.67 -1.72
CA GLN A 24 5.71 17.89 -0.59
C GLN A 24 4.30 18.41 -0.92
N HIS A 25 4.09 19.02 -2.08
CA HIS A 25 2.80 19.61 -2.47
C HIS A 25 2.00 18.69 -3.40
N ILE A 26 2.52 17.49 -3.68
CA ILE A 26 1.86 16.48 -4.49
C ILE A 26 1.24 15.42 -3.58
N LEU A 27 -0.05 15.19 -3.76
CA LEU A 27 -0.85 14.19 -3.06
C LEU A 27 -1.52 13.30 -4.09
N SER A 28 -1.67 12.01 -3.80
CA SER A 28 -2.52 11.12 -4.59
C SER A 28 -3.68 10.59 -3.76
N SER A 29 -4.84 10.45 -4.39
CA SER A 29 -6.02 9.77 -3.85
C SER A 29 -6.38 8.59 -4.74
N ALA A 30 -6.76 7.47 -4.15
CA ALA A 30 -7.26 6.31 -4.86
C ALA A 30 -8.74 6.06 -4.54
N HIS A 31 -9.50 5.76 -5.58
CA HIS A 31 -10.93 5.47 -5.52
C HIS A 31 -11.18 3.96 -5.60
N PRO A 32 -12.28 3.45 -5.01
CA PRO A 32 -12.68 2.05 -5.10
C PRO A 32 -12.84 1.55 -6.55
N SER A 33 -13.05 2.44 -7.52
CA SER A 33 -13.18 2.10 -8.94
C SER A 33 -11.86 1.76 -9.65
N GLY A 34 -10.73 1.78 -8.93
CA GLY A 34 -9.40 1.54 -9.51
C GLY A 34 -8.76 2.80 -10.10
N LYS A 35 -9.46 3.94 -10.03
CA LYS A 35 -8.95 5.23 -10.47
C LYS A 35 -8.15 5.89 -9.35
N ALA A 36 -6.98 6.40 -9.67
CA ALA A 36 -6.23 7.28 -8.79
C ALA A 36 -6.07 8.67 -9.42
N VAL A 37 -6.11 9.69 -8.59
CA VAL A 37 -5.97 11.09 -8.99
C VAL A 37 -4.78 11.67 -8.24
N VAL A 38 -3.89 12.31 -8.98
CA VAL A 38 -2.74 13.05 -8.44
C VAL A 38 -3.09 14.53 -8.45
N TRP A 39 -2.81 15.20 -7.34
CA TRP A 39 -3.18 16.58 -7.05
C TRP A 39 -1.94 17.43 -6.86
N ASP A 40 -1.93 18.63 -7.43
CA ASP A 40 -0.99 19.68 -7.07
C ASP A 40 -1.70 20.69 -6.17
N LEU A 41 -1.35 20.67 -4.88
CA LEU A 41 -2.00 21.51 -3.88
C LEU A 41 -1.65 22.99 -3.99
N ARG A 42 -0.62 23.36 -4.77
CA ARG A 42 -0.32 24.77 -5.07
C ARG A 42 -1.30 25.33 -6.10
N LYS A 43 -1.69 24.50 -7.07
CA LYS A 43 -2.64 24.86 -8.12
C LYS A 43 -4.10 24.62 -7.72
N ASN A 44 -4.31 23.80 -6.68
CA ASN A 44 -5.62 23.42 -6.17
C ASN A 44 -6.46 22.68 -7.24
N GLU A 45 -5.79 21.93 -8.12
CA GLU A 45 -6.38 21.21 -9.23
C GLU A 45 -5.79 19.78 -9.35
N PRO A 46 -6.56 18.82 -9.90
CA PRO A 46 -6.02 17.50 -10.24
C PRO A 46 -5.12 17.61 -11.48
N ILE A 47 -3.92 17.04 -11.41
CA ILE A 47 -2.92 17.09 -12.49
C ILE A 47 -2.88 15.82 -13.35
N ILE A 48 -3.04 14.64 -12.75
CA ILE A 48 -2.93 13.36 -13.46
C ILE A 48 -4.02 12.43 -12.96
N LYS A 49 -4.65 11.69 -13.88
CA LYS A 49 -5.58 10.61 -13.58
C LYS A 49 -4.98 9.30 -14.06
N VAL A 50 -4.88 8.35 -13.16
CA VAL A 50 -4.33 7.01 -13.39
C VAL A 50 -5.49 6.03 -13.31
N SER A 51 -5.65 5.20 -14.33
CA SER A 51 -6.65 4.15 -14.32
C SER A 51 -6.27 3.08 -15.33
N ASP A 52 -6.38 1.81 -14.95
CA ASP A 52 -6.27 0.72 -15.91
C ASP A 52 -7.46 0.77 -16.89
N HIS A 53 -7.18 0.55 -18.18
CA HIS A 53 -8.18 0.51 -19.25
C HIS A 53 -9.28 -0.52 -19.02
N SER A 54 -8.99 -1.58 -18.25
CA SER A 54 -9.99 -2.60 -17.92
C SER A 54 -11.07 -2.09 -16.95
N ASN A 55 -10.76 -1.10 -16.11
CA ASN A 55 -11.59 -0.59 -15.01
C ASN A 55 -12.20 -1.72 -14.15
N ARG A 56 -11.49 -2.86 -14.04
CA ARG A 56 -11.88 -4.04 -13.24
C ARG A 56 -11.26 -4.04 -11.85
N MET A 57 -10.20 -3.27 -11.65
CA MET A 57 -9.48 -3.22 -10.39
C MET A 57 -10.28 -2.46 -9.34
N HIS A 58 -10.40 -3.03 -8.14
CA HIS A 58 -10.96 -2.34 -6.98
C HIS A 58 -9.85 -1.91 -6.03
N CYS A 59 -9.51 -0.61 -6.00
CA CYS A 59 -8.33 -0.17 -5.25
C CYS A 59 -8.55 -0.19 -3.73
N SER A 60 -7.63 -0.81 -2.99
CA SER A 60 -7.56 -0.80 -1.52
C SER A 60 -6.42 0.06 -0.98
N GLY A 61 -5.29 0.14 -1.69
CA GLY A 61 -4.08 0.76 -1.17
C GLY A 61 -3.27 1.50 -2.23
N LEU A 62 -2.47 2.45 -1.76
CA LEU A 62 -1.72 3.40 -2.58
C LEU A 62 -0.43 3.78 -1.86
N ALA A 63 0.71 3.65 -2.53
CA ALA A 63 1.99 4.08 -2.00
C ALA A 63 2.86 4.73 -3.09
N TRP A 64 3.50 5.85 -2.76
CA TRP A 64 4.49 6.46 -3.64
C TRP A 64 5.83 5.74 -3.53
N HIS A 65 6.54 5.70 -4.65
CA HIS A 65 7.95 5.31 -4.65
C HIS A 65 8.74 6.28 -3.75
N PRO A 66 9.63 5.78 -2.87
CA PRO A 66 10.38 6.62 -1.95
C PRO A 66 11.33 7.58 -2.69
N ASP A 67 12.09 7.10 -3.68
CA ASP A 67 13.09 7.91 -4.39
C ASP A 67 12.62 8.56 -5.71
N VAL A 68 11.65 7.96 -6.42
CA VAL A 68 11.21 8.41 -7.74
C VAL A 68 9.88 9.14 -7.64
N ALA A 69 9.93 10.46 -7.82
CA ALA A 69 8.76 11.35 -7.68
C ALA A 69 7.60 11.05 -8.65
N THR A 70 7.84 10.30 -9.74
CA THR A 70 6.82 10.01 -10.76
C THR A 70 6.26 8.61 -10.66
N GLN A 71 6.61 7.82 -9.63
CA GLN A 71 6.16 6.44 -9.53
C GLN A 71 5.31 6.20 -8.29
N LEU A 72 4.28 5.37 -8.45
CA LEU A 72 3.40 4.94 -7.38
C LEU A 72 2.87 3.53 -7.65
N VAL A 73 2.43 2.85 -6.59
CA VAL A 73 1.74 1.57 -6.68
C VAL A 73 0.29 1.70 -6.27
N LEU A 74 -0.57 0.92 -6.91
CA LEU A 74 -1.96 0.68 -6.54
C LEU A 74 -2.13 -0.82 -6.27
N CYS A 75 -2.94 -1.20 -5.29
CA CYS A 75 -3.27 -2.61 -5.04
C CYS A 75 -4.78 -2.87 -5.08
N SER A 76 -5.13 -4.08 -5.50
CA SER A 76 -6.51 -4.49 -5.75
C SER A 76 -7.08 -5.34 -4.61
N GLU A 77 -8.25 -4.96 -4.09
CA GLU A 77 -9.05 -5.72 -3.12
C GLU A 77 -9.88 -6.84 -3.76
N ASP A 78 -9.97 -6.88 -5.09
CA ASP A 78 -10.77 -7.88 -5.80
C ASP A 78 -10.13 -9.26 -5.68
N ASP A 79 -10.89 -10.24 -5.19
CA ASP A 79 -10.46 -11.64 -5.07
C ASP A 79 -10.24 -12.28 -6.45
N HIS A 80 -10.87 -11.77 -7.52
CA HIS A 80 -10.68 -12.25 -8.89
C HIS A 80 -9.50 -11.59 -9.60
N LEU A 81 -9.01 -10.46 -9.09
CA LEU A 81 -7.89 -9.72 -9.66
C LEU A 81 -6.95 -9.20 -8.55
N PRO A 82 -6.29 -10.09 -7.78
CA PRO A 82 -5.45 -9.71 -6.65
C PRO A 82 -4.05 -9.27 -7.10
N VAL A 83 -4.00 -8.10 -7.74
CA VAL A 83 -2.78 -7.57 -8.36
C VAL A 83 -2.30 -6.28 -7.71
N ILE A 84 -0.99 -6.04 -7.76
CA ILE A 84 -0.37 -4.75 -7.49
C ILE A 84 0.11 -4.18 -8.81
N GLN A 85 -0.28 -2.95 -9.11
CA GLN A 85 0.12 -2.26 -10.33
C GLN A 85 1.10 -1.14 -9.97
N LEU A 86 2.30 -1.17 -10.57
CA LEU A 86 3.27 -0.09 -10.52
C LEU A 86 3.02 0.85 -11.69
N TRP A 87 2.93 2.14 -11.43
CA TRP A 87 2.64 3.17 -12.42
C TRP A 87 3.78 4.18 -12.49
N ASP A 88 4.12 4.60 -13.71
CA ASP A 88 4.93 5.79 -13.94
C ASP A 88 4.05 6.88 -14.54
N LEU A 89 3.93 8.00 -13.83
CA LEU A 89 3.09 9.13 -14.18
C LEU A 89 3.53 9.82 -15.48
N ARG A 90 4.76 9.58 -15.95
CA ARG A 90 5.22 10.03 -17.27
C ARG A 90 4.50 9.30 -18.41
N PHE A 91 4.02 8.08 -18.16
CA PHE A 91 3.35 7.20 -19.13
C PHE A 91 2.12 6.55 -18.49
N ALA A 92 1.18 7.38 -18.01
CA ALA A 92 0.02 6.94 -17.21
C ALA A 92 -1.11 6.24 -18.00
N SER A 93 -0.84 5.72 -19.21
CA SER A 93 -1.83 4.95 -19.99
C SER A 93 -1.95 3.51 -19.52
N SER A 94 -0.87 2.92 -19.01
CA SER A 94 -0.82 1.53 -18.57
C SER A 94 0.18 1.35 -17.43
N PRO A 95 0.00 0.35 -16.56
CA PRO A 95 0.97 0.06 -15.52
C PRO A 95 2.32 -0.36 -16.13
N LEU A 96 3.41 0.07 -15.51
CA LEU A 96 4.79 -0.30 -15.84
C LEU A 96 5.07 -1.77 -15.49
N LYS A 97 4.55 -2.22 -14.34
CA LYS A 97 4.63 -3.62 -13.88
C LYS A 97 3.31 -4.02 -13.22
N VAL A 98 2.99 -5.30 -13.34
CA VAL A 98 1.87 -5.93 -12.62
C VAL A 98 2.45 -7.10 -11.82
N LEU A 99 2.26 -7.07 -10.51
CA LEU A 99 2.74 -8.11 -9.59
C LEU A 99 1.57 -9.02 -9.22
N GLU A 100 1.73 -10.31 -9.49
CA GLU A 100 0.69 -11.33 -9.32
C GLU A 100 1.27 -12.49 -8.49
N SER A 101 0.74 -12.70 -7.29
CA SER A 101 1.15 -13.84 -6.44
C SER A 101 0.18 -14.12 -5.31
N HIS A 102 -0.52 -13.09 -4.82
CA HIS A 102 -1.61 -13.27 -3.88
C HIS A 102 -2.75 -14.09 -4.51
N SER A 103 -3.39 -14.91 -3.70
CA SER A 103 -4.52 -15.76 -4.16
C SER A 103 -5.89 -15.12 -3.92
N ARG A 104 -5.94 -14.02 -3.16
CA ARG A 104 -7.14 -13.25 -2.84
C ARG A 104 -6.82 -11.77 -2.72
N GLY A 105 -7.86 -10.94 -2.64
CA GLY A 105 -7.76 -9.49 -2.65
C GLY A 105 -6.75 -8.93 -1.66
N ILE A 106 -5.94 -8.00 -2.13
CA ILE A 106 -4.91 -7.29 -1.38
C ILE A 106 -5.58 -6.16 -0.61
N LEU A 107 -5.23 -6.01 0.66
CA LEU A 107 -5.86 -5.07 1.59
C LEU A 107 -4.98 -3.85 1.87
N SER A 108 -3.67 -4.04 1.94
CA SER A 108 -2.73 -2.94 2.20
C SER A 108 -1.40 -3.19 1.50
N VAL A 109 -0.70 -2.10 1.20
CA VAL A 109 0.65 -2.08 0.67
C VAL A 109 1.48 -1.04 1.41
N SER A 110 2.75 -1.36 1.65
CA SER A 110 3.69 -0.44 2.26
C SER A 110 5.04 -0.53 1.56
N TRP A 111 5.52 0.61 1.07
CA TRP A 111 6.81 0.71 0.38
C TRP A 111 7.90 1.03 1.39
N SER A 112 8.96 0.22 1.41
CA SER A 112 10.13 0.48 2.25
C SER A 112 10.74 1.83 1.91
N GLN A 113 11.05 2.62 2.93
CA GLN A 113 11.66 3.94 2.77
C GLN A 113 13.19 3.89 2.76
N ALA A 114 13.78 2.77 3.19
CA ALA A 114 15.23 2.59 3.20
C ALA A 114 15.75 1.79 2.00
N ASP A 115 14.88 1.00 1.37
CA ASP A 115 15.18 0.22 0.17
C ASP A 115 14.01 0.31 -0.80
N ALA A 116 14.18 1.10 -1.86
CA ALA A 116 13.14 1.33 -2.86
C ALA A 116 12.75 0.08 -3.66
N GLU A 117 13.53 -0.99 -3.61
CA GLU A 117 13.18 -2.23 -4.29
C GLU A 117 12.20 -3.07 -3.46
N LEU A 118 12.03 -2.79 -2.16
CA LEU A 118 11.19 -3.59 -1.27
C LEU A 118 9.79 -3.02 -1.09
N LEU A 119 8.79 -3.84 -1.38
CA LEU A 119 7.38 -3.56 -1.13
C LEU A 119 6.78 -4.67 -0.26
N LEU A 120 6.00 -4.31 0.75
CA LEU A 120 5.15 -5.24 1.50
C LEU A 120 3.72 -5.16 0.98
N SER A 121 3.04 -6.30 0.97
CA SER A 121 1.59 -6.38 0.77
C SER A 121 0.96 -7.36 1.73
N SER A 122 -0.26 -7.07 2.16
CA SER A 122 -1.09 -7.98 2.95
C SER A 122 -2.42 -8.23 2.25
N ALA A 123 -2.96 -9.43 2.37
CA ALA A 123 -4.17 -9.82 1.63
C ALA A 123 -5.12 -10.71 2.45
N LYS A 124 -6.29 -10.96 1.85
CA LYS A 124 -7.35 -11.86 2.36
C LYS A 124 -6.98 -13.35 2.29
N ASP A 125 -5.79 -13.68 1.83
CA ASP A 125 -5.27 -15.06 1.73
C ASP A 125 -4.45 -15.48 2.96
N ASN A 126 -4.48 -14.70 4.04
CA ASN A 126 -3.66 -14.90 5.24
C ASN A 126 -2.15 -14.87 4.94
N GLN A 127 -1.73 -14.12 3.92
CA GLN A 127 -0.31 -13.94 3.61
C GLN A 127 0.09 -12.47 3.65
N ILE A 128 1.30 -12.25 4.13
CA ILE A 128 2.06 -11.03 3.89
C ILE A 128 3.20 -11.40 2.94
N LEU A 129 3.30 -10.69 1.82
CA LEU A 129 4.36 -10.90 0.83
C LEU A 129 5.32 -9.71 0.85
N CYS A 130 6.61 -10.00 0.75
CA CYS A 130 7.65 -9.02 0.47
C CYS A 130 8.14 -9.21 -0.96
N TRP A 131 8.01 -8.15 -1.76
CA TRP A 131 8.38 -8.12 -3.16
C TRP A 131 9.72 -7.43 -3.34
N ASN A 132 10.50 -7.90 -4.31
CA ASN A 132 11.56 -7.13 -4.92
C ASN A 132 11.04 -6.59 -6.25
N LEU A 133 10.88 -5.27 -6.34
CA LEU A 133 10.32 -4.59 -7.51
C LEU A 133 11.28 -4.61 -8.69
N GLY A 134 12.58 -4.72 -8.47
CA GLY A 134 13.62 -4.81 -9.50
C GLY A 134 13.51 -6.12 -10.28
N SER A 135 13.49 -7.25 -9.57
CA SER A 135 13.27 -8.58 -10.18
C SER A 135 11.79 -8.89 -10.44
N SER A 136 10.86 -8.17 -9.81
CA SER A 136 9.41 -8.45 -9.84
C SER A 136 9.05 -9.79 -9.20
N GLU A 137 9.88 -10.28 -8.28
CA GLU A 137 9.70 -11.56 -7.60
C GLU A 137 9.34 -11.38 -6.13
N VAL A 138 8.70 -12.39 -5.56
CA VAL A 138 8.43 -12.45 -4.12
C VAL A 138 9.66 -13.00 -3.41
N VAL A 139 10.30 -12.17 -2.60
CA VAL A 139 11.49 -12.53 -1.81
C VAL A 139 11.11 -13.29 -0.56
N TYR A 140 9.99 -12.92 0.07
CA TYR A 140 9.55 -13.50 1.33
C TYR A 140 8.04 -13.68 1.38
N LYS A 141 7.61 -14.82 1.93
CA LYS A 141 6.19 -15.13 2.18
C LYS A 141 6.02 -15.42 3.66
N LEU A 142 5.16 -14.65 4.31
CA LEU A 142 4.88 -14.78 5.74
C LEU A 142 3.40 -15.16 5.93
N PRO A 143 3.10 -16.39 6.35
CA PRO A 143 1.75 -16.78 6.70
C PRO A 143 1.32 -16.07 8.00
N THR A 144 0.12 -15.51 8.00
CA THR A 144 -0.51 -14.99 9.22
C THR A 144 -1.22 -16.13 9.93
N LEU A 145 -1.04 -16.24 11.25
CA LEU A 145 -1.38 -17.45 12.01
C LEU A 145 -2.88 -17.69 12.22
N SER A 146 -3.71 -16.66 12.09
CA SER A 146 -5.08 -16.65 12.66
C SER A 146 -6.14 -15.96 11.79
N SER A 147 -5.80 -14.92 11.01
CA SER A 147 -6.77 -14.15 10.21
C SER A 147 -6.11 -13.22 9.19
N TRP A 148 -6.93 -12.62 8.30
CA TRP A 148 -6.48 -11.73 7.23
C TRP A 148 -5.83 -10.48 7.84
N CYS A 149 -4.72 -10.04 7.23
CA CYS A 149 -4.07 -8.79 7.60
C CYS A 149 -4.60 -7.64 6.76
N PHE A 150 -5.31 -6.72 7.42
CA PHE A 150 -5.92 -5.58 6.75
C PHE A 150 -4.99 -4.38 6.63
N ASP A 151 -3.91 -4.33 7.42
CA ASP A 151 -2.88 -3.31 7.27
C ASP A 151 -1.48 -3.89 7.51
N VAL A 152 -0.52 -3.39 6.73
CA VAL A 152 0.90 -3.68 6.86
C VAL A 152 1.66 -2.38 6.70
N GLN A 153 2.62 -2.13 7.59
CA GLN A 153 3.42 -0.90 7.54
C GLN A 153 4.89 -1.20 7.84
N TRP A 154 5.78 -0.75 6.96
CA TRP A 154 7.19 -0.67 7.25
C TRP A 154 7.45 0.32 8.38
N CYS A 155 8.38 -0.04 9.27
CA CYS A 155 8.86 0.94 10.25
C CYS A 155 9.70 2.00 9.52
N PRO A 156 9.38 3.29 9.66
CA PRO A 156 10.11 4.36 8.96
C PRO A 156 11.48 4.64 9.56
N ARG A 157 11.78 4.13 10.78
CA ARG A 157 13.05 4.35 11.48
C ARG A 157 13.98 3.16 11.44
N ASP A 158 13.41 1.95 11.47
CA ASP A 158 14.17 0.71 11.45
C ASP A 158 13.69 -0.12 10.25
N PRO A 159 14.45 -0.15 9.15
CA PRO A 159 14.04 -0.83 7.93
C PRO A 159 14.01 -2.35 8.04
N LEU A 160 14.42 -2.90 9.19
CA LEU A 160 14.37 -4.33 9.44
C LEU A 160 13.07 -4.76 10.10
N VAL A 161 12.19 -3.82 10.46
CA VAL A 161 10.95 -4.08 11.21
C VAL A 161 9.74 -3.62 10.42
N PHE A 162 8.66 -4.39 10.48
CA PHE A 162 7.35 -3.99 10.00
C PHE A 162 6.25 -4.49 10.93
N SER A 163 5.11 -3.81 10.93
CA SER A 163 3.92 -4.18 11.67
C SER A 163 2.86 -4.74 10.73
N ALA A 164 2.09 -5.73 11.20
CA ALA A 164 0.89 -6.19 10.52
C ALA A 164 -0.28 -6.25 11.48
N ALA A 165 -1.38 -5.60 11.12
CA ALA A 165 -2.63 -5.61 11.87
C ALA A 165 -3.56 -6.69 11.31
N SER A 166 -4.07 -7.57 12.17
CA SER A 166 -4.94 -8.67 11.78
C SER A 166 -6.33 -8.55 12.41
N PHE A 167 -7.33 -9.14 11.74
CA PHE A 167 -8.71 -9.19 12.22
C PHE A 167 -8.90 -10.05 13.48
N ASP A 168 -7.88 -10.79 13.91
CA ASP A 168 -7.87 -11.50 15.19
C ASP A 168 -7.76 -10.54 16.41
N GLY A 169 -7.58 -9.23 16.17
CA GLY A 169 -7.46 -8.20 17.19
C GLY A 169 -6.03 -7.90 17.61
N TRP A 170 -5.03 -8.54 16.98
CA TRP A 170 -3.61 -8.36 17.31
C TRP A 170 -2.87 -7.56 16.24
N ILE A 171 -1.86 -6.83 16.70
CA ILE A 171 -0.83 -6.23 15.83
C ILE A 171 0.46 -6.97 16.10
N ASN A 172 0.97 -7.64 15.09
CA ASN A 172 2.23 -8.38 15.18
C ASN A 172 3.37 -7.53 14.62
N LEU A 173 4.53 -7.60 15.27
CA LEU A 173 5.77 -6.99 14.81
C LEU A 173 6.69 -8.08 14.28
N TYR A 174 7.16 -7.89 13.06
CA TYR A 174 8.04 -8.83 12.38
C TYR A 174 9.37 -8.17 12.07
N SER A 175 10.41 -9.00 12.03
CA SER A 175 11.71 -8.61 11.47
C SER A 175 11.93 -9.29 10.13
N VAL A 176 12.38 -8.53 9.13
CA VAL A 176 12.72 -9.03 7.78
C VAL A 176 13.80 -10.11 7.82
N MET A 177 14.70 -10.04 8.81
CA MET A 177 15.77 -11.04 9.00
C MET A 177 15.31 -12.29 9.78
N GLY A 178 14.01 -12.46 10.04
CA GLY A 178 13.47 -13.69 10.62
C GLY A 178 13.66 -13.86 12.13
N ARG A 179 14.01 -12.80 12.87
CA ARG A 179 13.89 -12.84 14.34
C ARG A 179 12.45 -12.54 14.72
N SER A 180 11.69 -13.59 15.03
CA SER A 180 10.46 -13.44 15.79
C SER A 180 10.83 -12.86 17.16
N TRP A 181 10.38 -11.65 17.44
CA TRP A 181 10.25 -11.23 18.82
C TRP A 181 9.06 -12.01 19.36
N GLU A 182 9.30 -13.19 19.93
CA GLU A 182 8.31 -13.75 20.83
C GLU A 182 8.10 -12.68 21.91
N VAL A 183 6.92 -12.06 21.88
CA VAL A 183 6.48 -11.16 22.94
C VAL A 183 6.57 -11.96 24.22
N GLN A 184 7.58 -11.67 25.05
CA GLN A 184 7.54 -12.09 26.44
C GLN A 184 6.26 -11.50 27.01
N GLN A 185 5.28 -12.37 27.27
CA GLN A 185 4.11 -12.04 28.07
C GLN A 185 4.62 -11.53 29.42
N MET A 186 4.77 -10.21 29.57
CA MET A 186 4.85 -9.59 30.88
C MET A 186 3.47 -9.68 31.51
N ARG A 187 3.14 -10.86 32.06
CA ARG A 187 2.21 -10.97 33.16
C ARG A 187 2.91 -10.41 34.40
N GLN A 188 2.85 -9.10 34.58
CA GLN A 188 3.00 -8.56 35.93
C GLN A 188 1.62 -8.20 36.44
N ALA A 189 1.13 -9.09 37.29
CA ALA A 189 -0.06 -8.90 38.08
C ALA A 189 0.22 -7.80 39.11
N ASP A 190 -0.34 -6.61 38.90
CA ASP A 190 -0.57 -5.70 40.00
C ASP A 190 -1.87 -6.12 40.68
N LYS A 191 -1.70 -6.98 41.69
CA LYS A 191 -2.67 -7.09 42.77
C LYS A 191 -2.62 -5.78 43.57
N VAL A 192 -3.77 -5.13 43.70
CA VAL A 192 -4.10 -4.33 44.89
C VAL A 192 -5.24 -5.03 45.59
#